data_AF-A0AA37U918-F1
#
_entry.id   AF-A0AA37U918-F1
#
_cell.length_a   1.000
_cell.length_b   1.000
_cell.length_c   1.000
_cell.angle_alpha   90.00
_cell.angle_beta   90.00
_cell.angle_gamma   90.00
#
_symmetry.space_group_name_H-M   'P 1'
#
loop_
_entity.id
_entity.type
_entity.pdbx_description
1 polymer ?
#
loop_
_entity_poly.entity_id
_entity_poly.type
_entity_poly.pdbx_seq_one_letter_code
_entity_poly.pdbx_strand_id
1 'polypeptide(L)'
;MDALRHRGRMDLVGIVNASGGFARTRELLAAGATPRLLTAAVRDGRLRRARNGWYSTLPEHDARFRAVRVGGKLTGLSALRELGAWTRGGGRVLRISVPAHGSRLRSPRSGRRGPRRRDDPMRVSWDPPEVVRSGDAASVHPLHALVRVVLDEPFEEAVIALDWAWRAGLLDEVSFAWLIAQLPRPLRRIRDWVDRRSESRNETIARIRARGEGWRVATQVRLGDVQRIDLTVEDAIGWEVDGRQHADNFHADRLKDLRIAAEGRQPLRTDAELVNADWVLVRSAIRRSLAARLGWPELQRRERAGRASSMRPRGRGGAGTAARSASARIRRPREYRRCCRVGPEVSNSIKVDIWSDVQCPWCYIGKRKFEAGVAASGIEVEVEYHSFELAPDTPVDYEGTPIDYLSERKGIPAEQAEQMIGRVTEIAASVGLDYDYDHIHQTNTVISHELLHFAKSKGLQLEMKERLLKAYFVEGHHVGRIPDLVDLAVEVGLDRDEATEALESHRFLADVKADVAQAQAYGINGVPFFVVDGKYGISGAQDAETFAGALAQVAGERASA
;
A
#
# COMPACT_ATOMS: atom_id res chain seq x y z
N MET A 1 32.23 -54.67 -3.57
CA MET A 1 32.90 -53.86 -2.52
C MET A 1 32.19 -52.52 -2.23
N ASP A 2 30.97 -52.26 -2.72
CA ASP A 2 30.29 -50.96 -2.51
C ASP A 2 29.15 -50.94 -1.47
N ALA A 3 28.66 -52.07 -0.98
CA ALA A 3 27.50 -52.11 -0.07
C ALA A 3 27.85 -51.94 1.43
N LEU A 4 29.13 -51.84 1.80
CA LEU A 4 29.58 -51.79 3.21
C LEU A 4 30.05 -50.41 3.70
N ARG A 5 30.02 -49.35 2.87
CA ARG A 5 30.44 -47.98 3.27
C ARG A 5 29.34 -47.11 3.89
N HIS A 6 28.10 -47.61 4.01
CA HIS A 6 26.94 -46.81 4.44
C HIS A 6 26.52 -46.97 5.91
N ARG A 7 27.13 -47.88 6.68
CA ARG A 7 26.87 -47.99 8.14
C ARG A 7 27.80 -47.05 8.90
N GLY A 8 27.28 -45.89 9.32
CA GLY A 8 27.97 -44.97 10.23
C GLY A 8 28.03 -43.49 9.82
N ARG A 9 27.34 -43.07 8.76
CA ARG A 9 27.26 -41.64 8.41
C ARG A 9 26.23 -40.96 9.31
N MET A 10 26.70 -40.20 10.29
CA MET A 10 25.87 -39.34 11.14
C MET A 10 24.93 -38.48 10.29
N ASP A 11 23.63 -38.56 10.58
CA ASP A 11 22.61 -37.77 9.88
C ASP A 11 22.53 -36.34 10.43
N LEU A 12 23.47 -35.52 10.00
CA LEU A 12 23.51 -34.09 10.36
C LEU A 12 22.28 -33.32 9.87
N VAL A 13 21.68 -33.73 8.75
CA VAL A 13 20.50 -33.04 8.18
C VAL A 13 19.29 -33.32 9.04
N GLY A 14 19.07 -34.59 9.43
CA GLY A 14 18.02 -34.98 10.36
C GLY A 14 18.13 -34.27 11.71
N ILE A 15 19.33 -34.19 12.29
CA ILE A 15 19.56 -33.50 13.58
C ILE A 15 19.21 -32.00 13.49
N VAL A 16 19.65 -31.32 12.42
CA VAL A 16 19.36 -29.90 12.21
C VAL A 16 17.86 -29.68 11.95
N ASN A 17 17.21 -30.53 11.16
CA ASN A 17 15.78 -30.46 10.88
C ASN A 17 14.94 -30.68 12.14
N ALA A 18 15.30 -31.66 12.97
CA ALA A 18 14.65 -31.92 14.26
C ALA A 18 14.75 -30.73 15.23
N SER A 19 15.72 -29.84 15.02
CA SER A 19 15.94 -28.63 15.82
C SER A 19 15.28 -27.38 15.19
N GLY A 20 14.31 -27.55 14.31
CA GLY A 20 13.63 -26.45 13.61
C GLY A 20 14.45 -25.83 12.48
N GLY A 21 15.40 -26.59 11.92
CA GLY A 21 16.22 -26.17 10.78
C GLY A 21 17.48 -25.39 11.15
N PHE A 22 17.82 -25.26 12.44
CA PHE A 22 19.07 -24.66 12.90
C PHE A 22 19.72 -25.46 14.02
N ALA A 23 21.05 -25.51 14.03
CA ALA A 23 21.80 -26.03 15.15
C ALA A 23 23.10 -25.23 15.37
N ARG A 24 23.50 -25.09 16.64
CA ARG A 24 24.78 -24.53 17.02
C ARG A 24 25.89 -25.57 16.90
N THR A 25 27.13 -25.13 16.64
CA THR A 25 28.29 -26.03 16.64
C THR A 25 28.32 -26.89 17.91
N ARG A 26 28.11 -26.31 19.09
CA ARG A 26 28.12 -27.04 20.36
C ARG A 26 27.09 -28.18 20.43
N GLU A 27 25.90 -27.98 19.83
CA GLU A 27 24.82 -28.96 19.81
C GLU A 27 25.16 -30.11 18.86
N LEU A 28 25.71 -29.80 17.69
CA LEU A 28 26.16 -30.81 16.74
C LEU A 28 27.36 -31.61 17.27
N LEU A 29 28.32 -30.95 17.92
CA LEU A 29 29.46 -31.63 18.56
C LEU A 29 29.00 -32.54 19.71
N ALA A 30 28.06 -32.07 20.54
CA ALA A 30 27.47 -32.89 21.61
C ALA A 30 26.71 -34.11 21.06
N ALA A 31 26.13 -34.00 19.86
CA ALA A 31 25.50 -35.11 19.15
C ALA A 31 26.50 -36.04 18.43
N GLY A 32 27.82 -35.81 18.56
CA GLY A 32 28.87 -36.65 17.98
C GLY A 32 29.45 -36.16 16.64
N ALA A 33 29.09 -34.96 16.18
CA ALA A 33 29.68 -34.39 14.96
C ALA A 33 31.14 -34.02 15.20
N THR A 34 31.95 -34.09 14.15
CA THR A 34 33.33 -33.57 14.17
C THR A 34 33.43 -32.32 13.28
N PRO A 35 34.39 -31.41 13.52
CA PRO A 35 34.61 -30.26 12.64
C PRO A 35 34.81 -30.65 11.17
N ARG A 36 35.49 -31.77 10.90
CA ARG A 36 35.67 -32.31 9.55
C ARG A 36 34.34 -32.68 8.89
N LEU A 37 33.44 -33.34 9.63
CA LEU A 37 32.10 -33.68 9.13
C LEU A 37 31.26 -32.44 8.84
N LEU A 38 31.32 -31.42 9.68
CA LEU A 38 30.61 -30.15 9.47
C LEU A 38 31.15 -29.40 8.24
N THR A 39 32.47 -29.34 8.07
CA THR A 39 33.10 -28.73 6.88
C THR A 39 32.70 -29.47 5.60
N ALA A 40 32.74 -30.80 5.60
CA ALA A 40 32.30 -31.60 4.46
C ALA A 40 30.81 -31.40 4.17
N ALA A 41 29.95 -31.36 5.20
CA ALA A 41 28.52 -31.12 5.02
C ALA A 41 28.20 -29.74 4.43
N VAL A 42 29.00 -28.70 4.76
CA VAL A 42 28.87 -27.38 4.15
C VAL A 42 29.39 -27.37 2.71
N ARG A 43 30.57 -27.93 2.47
CA ARG A 43 31.18 -27.99 1.14
C ARG A 43 30.30 -28.73 0.14
N ASP A 44 29.71 -29.83 0.57
CA ASP A 44 28.86 -30.68 -0.28
C ASP A 44 27.39 -30.19 -0.30
N GLY A 45 27.09 -29.01 0.26
CA GLY A 45 25.77 -28.35 0.18
C GLY A 45 24.65 -28.90 1.07
N ARG A 46 24.90 -29.95 1.86
CA ARG A 46 23.92 -30.56 2.78
C ARG A 46 23.55 -29.64 3.95
N LEU A 47 24.49 -28.82 4.41
CA LEU A 47 24.28 -27.78 5.40
C LEU A 47 24.73 -26.44 4.86
N ARG A 48 24.13 -25.35 5.35
CA ARG A 48 24.55 -23.98 5.10
C ARG A 48 24.99 -23.34 6.40
N ARG A 49 26.04 -22.51 6.34
CA ARG A 49 26.50 -21.76 7.50
C ARG A 49 25.81 -20.39 7.52
N ALA A 50 24.83 -20.21 8.40
CA ALA A 50 24.13 -18.94 8.55
C ALA A 50 25.05 -17.84 9.11
N ARG A 51 25.85 -18.19 10.12
CA ARG A 51 26.93 -17.37 10.70
C ARG A 51 27.94 -18.26 11.41
N ASN A 52 29.03 -17.68 11.92
CA ASN A 52 29.97 -18.47 12.70
C ASN A 52 29.28 -19.13 13.90
N GLY A 53 29.47 -20.45 14.04
CA GLY A 53 28.85 -21.24 15.10
C GLY A 53 27.43 -21.75 14.81
N TRP A 54 26.84 -21.45 13.66
CA TRP A 54 25.44 -21.77 13.33
C TRP A 54 25.32 -22.43 11.96
N TYR A 55 24.62 -23.57 11.91
CA TYR A 55 24.34 -24.34 10.71
C TYR A 55 22.84 -24.47 10.50
N SER A 56 22.42 -24.56 9.24
CA SER A 56 21.03 -24.66 8.85
C SER A 56 20.86 -25.51 7.60
N THR A 57 19.70 -26.15 7.48
CA THR A 57 19.23 -26.83 6.26
C THR A 57 18.40 -25.90 5.37
N LEU A 58 17.97 -24.75 5.90
CA LEU A 58 17.11 -23.82 5.19
C LEU A 58 17.85 -23.13 4.02
N PRO A 59 17.13 -22.72 2.96
CA PRO A 59 17.67 -21.91 1.89
C PRO A 59 18.14 -20.52 2.37
N GLU A 60 19.11 -19.91 1.67
CA GLU A 60 19.62 -18.59 2.08
C GLU A 60 18.61 -17.44 1.96
N HIS A 61 17.59 -17.61 1.11
CA HIS A 61 16.53 -16.62 0.94
C HIS A 61 15.45 -16.71 2.04
N ASP A 62 15.44 -17.79 2.83
CA ASP A 62 14.50 -17.99 3.94
C ASP A 62 14.67 -16.87 5.00
N ALA A 63 13.55 -16.31 5.45
CA ALA A 63 13.55 -15.20 6.41
C ALA A 63 14.25 -15.56 7.72
N ARG A 64 14.05 -16.79 8.21
CA ARG A 64 14.66 -17.31 9.45
C ARG A 64 16.17 -17.40 9.29
N PHE A 65 16.63 -17.90 8.14
CA PHE A 65 18.06 -17.99 7.83
C PHE A 65 18.70 -16.61 7.80
N ARG A 66 18.04 -15.65 7.15
CA ARG A 66 18.48 -14.26 7.09
C ARG A 66 18.55 -13.61 8.47
N ALA A 67 17.59 -13.86 9.36
CA ALA A 67 17.58 -13.33 10.72
C ALA A 67 18.75 -13.86 11.58
N VAL A 68 18.97 -15.18 11.54
CA VAL A 68 20.12 -15.81 12.23
C VAL A 68 21.43 -15.29 11.65
N ARG A 69 21.51 -15.08 10.33
CA ARG A 69 22.67 -14.49 9.65
C ARG A 69 22.97 -13.08 10.16
N VAL A 70 21.97 -12.20 10.30
CA VAL A 70 22.11 -10.86 10.91
C VAL A 70 22.65 -10.97 12.34
N GLY A 71 22.22 -12.00 13.04
CA GLY A 71 22.63 -12.34 14.39
C GLY A 71 21.55 -12.14 15.44
N GLY A 72 20.29 -12.10 15.01
CA GLY A 72 19.11 -12.05 15.85
C GLY A 72 18.13 -13.17 15.51
N LYS A 73 16.86 -12.94 15.87
CA LYS A 73 15.71 -13.79 15.58
C LYS A 73 14.64 -12.98 14.84
N LEU A 74 13.77 -13.63 14.08
CA LEU A 74 12.57 -12.98 13.56
C LEU A 74 11.68 -12.50 14.70
N THR A 75 11.04 -11.36 14.50
CA THR A 75 10.02 -10.79 15.39
C THR A 75 8.95 -10.06 14.58
N GLY A 76 7.93 -9.52 15.26
CA GLY A 76 6.85 -8.78 14.62
C GLY A 76 6.17 -9.57 13.49
N LEU A 77 5.75 -8.87 12.43
CA LEU A 77 5.10 -9.50 11.27
C LEU A 77 5.98 -10.54 10.57
N SER A 78 7.32 -10.42 10.63
CA SER A 78 8.18 -11.42 9.97
C SER A 78 8.11 -12.76 10.69
N ALA A 79 8.08 -12.78 12.03
CA ALA A 79 7.87 -14.02 12.78
C ALA A 79 6.46 -14.57 12.60
N LEU A 80 5.43 -13.71 12.64
CA LEU A 80 4.04 -14.16 12.54
C LEU A 80 3.68 -14.69 11.14
N ARG A 81 4.30 -14.17 10.07
CA ARG A 81 4.09 -14.70 8.70
C ARG A 81 4.54 -16.14 8.54
N GLU A 82 5.61 -16.56 9.22
CA GLU A 82 6.05 -17.95 9.22
C GLU A 82 5.00 -18.91 9.82
N LEU A 83 4.06 -18.36 10.60
CA LEU A 83 2.94 -19.09 11.19
C LEU A 83 1.64 -18.95 10.37
N GLY A 84 1.68 -18.28 9.21
CA GLY A 84 0.51 -18.05 8.37
C GLY A 84 -0.36 -16.87 8.80
N ALA A 85 0.22 -15.86 9.47
CA ALA A 85 -0.52 -14.68 9.89
C ALA A 85 -1.20 -13.92 8.74
N TRP A 86 -2.41 -13.46 9.03
CA TRP A 86 -3.08 -12.49 8.18
C TRP A 86 -2.26 -11.21 8.13
N THR A 87 -1.86 -10.79 6.93
CA THR A 87 -1.16 -9.52 6.72
C THR A 87 -1.71 -8.80 5.51
N ARG A 88 -1.67 -7.45 5.48
CA ARG A 88 -2.11 -6.66 4.31
C ARG A 88 -1.08 -6.65 3.18
N GLY A 89 0.17 -7.01 3.46
CA GLY A 89 1.29 -7.00 2.51
C GLY A 89 2.61 -6.69 3.21
N GLY A 90 3.73 -6.59 2.47
CA GLY A 90 5.00 -6.09 3.04
C GLY A 90 6.01 -7.15 3.50
N GLY A 91 6.12 -8.28 2.79
CA GLY A 91 7.17 -9.30 3.00
C GLY A 91 8.61 -8.82 2.72
N ARG A 92 8.79 -7.59 2.21
CA ARG A 92 10.11 -7.07 1.80
C ARG A 92 11.00 -6.67 2.97
N VAL A 93 10.43 -6.20 4.09
CA VAL A 93 11.20 -5.72 5.25
C VAL A 93 11.28 -6.80 6.34
N LEU A 94 12.50 -7.24 6.65
CA LEU A 94 12.77 -8.25 7.67
C LEU A 94 12.77 -7.62 9.07
N ARG A 95 11.93 -8.11 9.97
CA ARG A 95 11.86 -7.62 11.36
C ARG A 95 12.66 -8.55 12.26
N ILE A 96 13.67 -8.01 12.92
CA ILE A 96 14.68 -8.80 13.63
C ILE A 96 14.82 -8.28 15.06
N SER A 97 14.68 -9.18 16.03
CA SER A 97 15.01 -8.95 17.43
C SER A 97 16.47 -9.32 17.67
N VAL A 98 17.23 -8.43 18.29
CA VAL A 98 18.63 -8.63 18.68
C VAL A 98 18.80 -8.31 20.17
N PRO A 99 19.83 -8.87 20.84
CA PRO A 99 20.16 -8.49 22.22
C PRO A 99 20.37 -6.98 22.36
N ALA A 100 19.95 -6.41 23.49
CA ALA A 100 20.09 -4.99 23.82
C ALA A 100 21.49 -4.39 23.55
N HIS A 101 22.55 -5.18 23.74
CA HIS A 101 23.95 -4.76 23.52
C HIS A 101 24.54 -5.25 22.18
N GLY A 102 23.72 -5.75 21.27
CA GLY A 102 24.14 -6.26 19.96
C GLY A 102 24.56 -5.14 19.01
N SER A 103 25.85 -5.01 18.74
CA SER A 103 26.39 -3.98 17.82
C SER A 103 27.00 -4.52 16.53
N ARG A 104 27.35 -5.82 16.49
CA ARG A 104 28.06 -6.45 15.35
C ARG A 104 27.11 -7.13 14.37
N LEU A 105 26.09 -6.40 13.92
CA LEU A 105 25.09 -6.90 12.99
C LEU A 105 25.69 -7.19 11.62
N ARG A 106 25.09 -8.16 10.93
CA ARG A 106 25.51 -8.59 9.59
C ARG A 106 24.40 -8.34 8.58
N SER A 107 24.79 -8.19 7.32
CA SER A 107 23.88 -8.19 6.18
C SER A 107 23.09 -9.52 6.12
N PRO A 108 21.75 -9.51 6.04
CA PRO A 108 20.93 -10.69 5.86
C PRO A 108 21.18 -11.36 4.51
N ARG A 109 21.63 -10.61 3.49
CA ARG A 109 21.93 -11.17 2.16
C ARG A 109 23.36 -11.70 2.09
N SER A 110 24.35 -10.86 2.36
CA SER A 110 25.77 -11.22 2.14
C SER A 110 26.48 -11.81 3.37
N GLY A 111 25.92 -11.66 4.57
CA GLY A 111 26.58 -12.05 5.82
C GLY A 111 27.77 -11.18 6.22
N ARG A 112 28.14 -10.17 5.43
CA ARG A 112 29.19 -9.19 5.72
C ARG A 112 28.79 -8.30 6.90
N ARG A 113 29.76 -7.82 7.69
CA ARG A 113 29.49 -6.89 8.80
C ARG A 113 29.06 -5.53 8.25
N GLY A 114 28.17 -4.86 8.97
CA GLY A 114 27.65 -3.55 8.56
C GLY A 114 26.54 -3.70 7.51
N PRO A 115 25.31 -4.08 7.89
CA PRO A 115 24.20 -4.14 6.95
C PRO A 115 23.97 -2.76 6.31
N ARG A 116 23.86 -2.72 4.98
CA ARG A 116 23.58 -1.49 4.25
C ARG A 116 22.07 -1.29 4.23
N ARG A 117 21.55 -0.21 4.84
CA ARG A 117 20.10 0.04 4.95
C ARG A 117 19.35 -0.04 3.61
N ARG A 118 20.00 0.35 2.51
CA ARG A 118 19.44 0.37 1.16
C ARG A 118 19.37 -1.02 0.51
N ASP A 119 20.35 -1.89 0.77
CA ASP A 119 20.45 -3.22 0.14
C ASP A 119 19.82 -4.34 0.99
N ASP A 120 19.61 -4.07 2.29
CA ASP A 120 19.11 -5.03 3.27
C ASP A 120 17.90 -4.44 4.01
N PRO A 121 16.70 -4.38 3.40
CA PRO A 121 15.52 -3.83 4.04
C PRO A 121 15.19 -4.65 5.30
N MET A 122 15.56 -4.11 6.46
CA MET A 122 15.31 -4.71 7.76
C MET A 122 14.97 -3.64 8.79
N ARG A 123 14.18 -4.02 9.78
CA ARG A 123 13.94 -3.26 11.01
C ARG A 123 14.46 -4.08 12.18
N VAL A 124 15.40 -3.50 12.91
CA VAL A 124 16.04 -4.16 14.07
C VAL A 124 15.45 -3.58 15.35
N SER A 125 15.05 -4.47 16.26
CA SER A 125 14.66 -4.15 17.61
C SER A 125 15.71 -4.66 18.59
N TRP A 126 16.19 -3.80 19.47
CA TRP A 126 17.10 -4.16 20.55
C TRP A 126 16.26 -4.51 21.78
N ASP A 127 16.10 -5.80 22.00
CA ASP A 127 15.18 -6.34 23.00
C ASP A 127 15.94 -6.89 24.23
N PRO A 128 15.28 -6.91 25.40
CA PRO A 128 15.88 -7.45 26.61
C PRO A 128 16.04 -8.97 26.54
N PRO A 129 16.92 -9.56 27.38
CA PRO A 129 17.28 -10.98 27.28
C PRO A 129 16.10 -11.95 27.39
N GLU A 130 15.03 -11.62 28.10
CA GLU A 130 13.82 -12.44 28.18
C GLU A 130 13.13 -12.61 26.82
N VAL A 131 13.01 -11.53 26.04
CA VAL A 131 12.40 -11.55 24.71
C VAL A 131 13.30 -12.31 23.74
N VAL A 132 14.60 -12.01 23.74
CA VAL A 132 15.56 -12.63 22.81
C VAL A 132 15.74 -14.13 23.08
N ARG A 133 15.63 -14.56 24.34
CA ARG A 133 15.69 -15.99 24.70
C ARG A 133 14.38 -16.72 24.44
N SER A 134 13.25 -16.01 24.37
CA SER A 134 11.95 -16.60 24.03
C SER A 134 11.94 -17.22 22.62
N GLY A 135 11.00 -18.14 22.39
CA GLY A 135 10.82 -18.80 21.10
C GLY A 135 11.91 -19.84 20.80
N ASP A 136 12.17 -20.04 19.51
CA ASP A 136 13.12 -21.05 19.02
C ASP A 136 14.46 -20.43 18.61
N ALA A 137 15.29 -21.17 17.88
CA ALA A 137 16.60 -20.72 17.43
C ALA A 137 16.56 -19.48 16.51
N ALA A 138 15.50 -19.30 15.71
CA ALA A 138 15.43 -18.33 14.63
C ALA A 138 14.27 -17.33 14.73
N SER A 139 13.31 -17.54 15.64
CA SER A 139 12.14 -16.70 15.85
C SER A 139 11.86 -16.49 17.34
N VAL A 140 11.44 -15.28 17.74
CA VAL A 140 10.95 -15.02 19.11
C VAL A 140 9.59 -15.69 19.34
N HIS A 141 9.18 -15.82 20.61
CA HIS A 141 7.87 -16.39 20.93
C HIS A 141 6.73 -15.55 20.30
N PRO A 142 5.66 -16.17 19.77
CA PRO A 142 4.58 -15.45 19.07
C PRO A 142 3.96 -14.31 19.87
N LEU A 143 3.78 -14.48 21.20
CA LEU A 143 3.26 -13.40 22.06
C LEU A 143 4.15 -12.16 22.08
N HIS A 144 5.47 -12.32 22.11
CA HIS A 144 6.40 -11.20 22.02
C HIS A 144 6.41 -10.58 20.61
N ALA A 145 6.26 -11.40 19.56
CA ALA A 145 6.11 -10.90 18.21
C ALA A 145 4.82 -10.06 18.05
N LEU A 146 3.70 -10.47 18.66
CA LEU A 146 2.45 -9.71 18.65
C LEU A 146 2.59 -8.37 19.41
N VAL A 147 3.24 -8.34 20.57
CA VAL A 147 3.58 -7.08 21.26
C VAL A 147 4.34 -6.14 20.31
N ARG A 148 5.35 -6.68 19.62
CA ARG A 148 6.14 -5.92 18.64
C ARG A 148 5.29 -5.40 17.48
N VAL A 149 4.34 -6.18 16.97
CA VAL A 149 3.40 -5.72 15.93
C VAL A 149 2.60 -4.52 16.40
N VAL A 150 2.04 -4.55 17.62
CA VAL A 150 1.24 -3.43 18.13
C VAL A 150 2.07 -2.16 18.34
N LEU A 151 3.36 -2.30 18.64
CA LEU A 151 4.26 -1.17 18.83
C LEU A 151 4.73 -0.54 17.51
N ASP A 152 4.98 -1.37 16.49
CA ASP A 152 5.74 -0.93 15.31
C ASP A 152 4.88 -0.77 14.04
N GLU A 153 3.72 -1.42 13.97
CA GLU A 153 2.88 -1.47 12.76
C GLU A 153 1.70 -0.49 12.81
N PRO A 154 1.12 -0.14 11.64
CA PRO A 154 -0.12 0.62 11.58
C PRO A 154 -1.24 -0.08 12.35
N PHE A 155 -2.12 0.74 12.95
CA PHE A 155 -3.22 0.27 13.79
C PHE A 155 -4.06 -0.87 13.18
N GLU A 156 -4.42 -0.77 11.89
CA GLU A 156 -5.21 -1.81 11.22
C GLU A 156 -4.44 -3.14 11.12
N GLU A 157 -3.16 -3.10 10.80
CA GLU A 157 -2.29 -4.29 10.72
C GLU A 157 -2.16 -4.97 12.09
N ALA A 158 -2.08 -4.17 13.16
CA ALA A 158 -2.01 -4.69 14.52
C ALA A 158 -3.29 -5.41 14.94
N VAL A 159 -4.47 -4.86 14.64
CA VAL A 159 -5.74 -5.53 14.94
C VAL A 159 -5.91 -6.80 14.11
N ILE A 160 -5.53 -6.77 12.82
CA ILE A 160 -5.56 -7.96 11.95
C ILE A 160 -4.72 -9.10 12.53
N ALA A 161 -3.50 -8.80 12.98
CA ALA A 161 -2.62 -9.80 13.58
C ALA A 161 -3.18 -10.35 14.90
N LEU A 162 -3.86 -9.53 15.71
CA LEU A 162 -4.47 -9.95 16.97
C LEU A 162 -5.71 -10.82 16.75
N ASP A 163 -6.60 -10.44 15.83
CA ASP A 163 -7.78 -11.26 15.45
C ASP A 163 -7.32 -12.61 14.87
N TRP A 164 -6.32 -12.60 13.99
CA TRP A 164 -5.71 -13.84 13.48
C TRP A 164 -5.16 -14.72 14.61
N ALA A 165 -4.43 -14.13 15.56
CA ALA A 165 -3.81 -14.88 16.64
C ALA A 165 -4.85 -15.54 17.57
N TRP A 166 -5.98 -14.89 17.80
CA TRP A 166 -7.13 -15.52 18.47
C TRP A 166 -7.66 -16.71 17.68
N ARG A 167 -7.91 -16.54 16.37
CA ARG A 167 -8.39 -17.63 15.51
C ARG A 167 -7.40 -18.80 15.42
N ALA A 168 -6.11 -18.50 15.39
CA ALA A 168 -5.03 -19.50 15.35
C ALA A 168 -4.80 -20.20 16.69
N GLY A 169 -5.51 -19.82 17.76
CA GLY A 169 -5.33 -20.37 19.11
C GLY A 169 -4.02 -19.94 19.78
N LEU A 170 -3.37 -18.89 19.28
CA LEU A 170 -2.16 -18.31 19.88
C LEU A 170 -2.48 -17.31 21.00
N LEU A 171 -3.72 -16.83 21.06
CA LEU A 171 -4.23 -16.00 22.12
C LEU A 171 -5.42 -16.66 22.81
N ASP A 172 -5.45 -16.49 24.12
CA ASP A 172 -6.56 -16.73 25.02
C ASP A 172 -6.71 -15.49 25.94
N GLU A 173 -7.67 -15.52 26.87
CA GLU A 173 -7.91 -14.38 27.76
C GLU A 173 -6.68 -14.01 28.60
N VAL A 174 -5.92 -15.01 29.06
CA VAL A 174 -4.77 -14.80 29.96
C VAL A 174 -3.59 -14.20 29.19
N SER A 175 -3.23 -14.81 28.06
CA SER A 175 -2.15 -14.35 27.20
C SER A 175 -2.47 -13.01 26.53
N PHE A 176 -3.73 -12.74 26.20
CA PHE A 176 -4.16 -11.44 25.69
C PHE A 176 -4.08 -10.35 26.77
N ALA A 177 -4.54 -10.63 28.00
CA ALA A 177 -4.38 -9.71 29.12
C ALA A 177 -2.90 -9.41 29.40
N TRP A 178 -2.04 -10.44 29.38
CA TRP A 178 -0.59 -10.29 29.49
C TRP A 178 -0.03 -9.40 28.38
N LEU A 179 -0.40 -9.63 27.12
CA LEU A 179 0.05 -8.84 25.97
C LEU A 179 -0.32 -7.38 26.15
N ILE A 180 -1.57 -7.08 26.51
CA ILE A 180 -2.02 -5.71 26.70
C ILE A 180 -1.29 -5.03 27.87
N ALA A 181 -0.93 -5.78 28.92
CA ALA A 181 -0.15 -5.24 30.03
C ALA A 181 1.27 -4.81 29.60
N GLN A 182 1.87 -5.45 28.59
CA GLN A 182 3.16 -5.06 28.02
C GLN A 182 3.10 -3.75 27.21
N LEU A 183 1.90 -3.31 26.79
CA LEU A 183 1.76 -2.13 25.95
C LEU A 183 1.79 -0.81 26.76
N PRO A 184 2.38 0.27 26.19
CA PRO A 184 2.22 1.63 26.69
C PRO A 184 0.74 1.99 26.87
N ARG A 185 0.40 2.74 27.93
CA ARG A 185 -0.99 3.11 28.27
C ARG A 185 -1.82 3.60 27.07
N PRO A 186 -1.32 4.46 26.16
CA PRO A 186 -2.10 4.93 25.01
C PRO A 186 -2.54 3.81 24.05
N LEU A 187 -1.74 2.74 23.92
CA LEU A 187 -1.99 1.64 22.99
C LEU A 187 -2.91 0.55 23.56
N ARG A 188 -3.13 0.53 24.88
CA ARG A 188 -3.94 -0.52 25.54
C ARG A 188 -5.39 -0.57 25.10
N ARG A 189 -5.91 0.53 24.54
CA ARG A 189 -7.25 0.61 23.95
C ARG A 189 -7.41 -0.18 22.65
N ILE A 190 -6.32 -0.73 22.09
CA ILE A 190 -6.42 -1.68 20.98
C ILE A 190 -7.29 -2.89 21.33
N ARG A 191 -7.39 -3.26 22.62
CA ARG A 191 -8.28 -4.33 23.11
C ARG A 191 -9.73 -4.13 22.69
N ASP A 192 -10.20 -2.87 22.62
CA ASP A 192 -11.58 -2.52 22.30
C ASP A 192 -11.91 -2.80 20.82
N TRP A 193 -10.87 -3.06 20.02
CA TRP A 193 -10.93 -3.26 18.58
C TRP A 193 -10.65 -4.70 18.15
N VAL A 194 -10.17 -5.56 19.04
CA VAL A 194 -9.99 -6.98 18.74
C VAL A 194 -11.35 -7.68 18.85
N ASP A 195 -11.68 -8.55 17.88
CA ASP A 195 -12.87 -9.39 17.94
C ASP A 195 -12.50 -10.83 17.59
N ARG A 196 -12.54 -11.72 18.60
CA ARG A 196 -12.20 -13.13 18.48
C ARG A 196 -13.11 -13.92 17.54
N ARG A 197 -14.22 -13.33 17.09
CA ARG A 197 -15.17 -13.95 16.15
C ARG A 197 -14.81 -13.68 14.70
N SER A 198 -13.88 -12.76 14.40
CA SER A 198 -13.45 -12.52 13.01
C SER A 198 -12.87 -13.82 12.42
N GLU A 199 -13.40 -14.29 11.29
CA GLU A 199 -12.98 -15.56 10.67
C GLU A 199 -12.02 -15.35 9.50
N SER A 200 -11.94 -14.11 9.00
CA SER A 200 -11.03 -13.71 7.93
C SER A 200 -10.38 -12.35 8.14
N ARG A 201 -9.30 -12.12 7.40
CA ARG A 201 -8.62 -10.83 7.29
C ARG A 201 -9.55 -9.73 6.81
N ASN A 202 -10.41 -10.02 5.82
CA ASN A 202 -11.22 -8.99 5.17
C ASN A 202 -12.40 -8.58 6.04
N GLU A 203 -13.04 -9.52 6.76
CA GLU A 203 -14.00 -9.21 7.83
C GLU A 203 -13.40 -8.26 8.86
N THR A 204 -12.18 -8.56 9.32
CA THR A 204 -11.46 -7.73 10.29
C THR A 204 -11.29 -6.30 9.78
N ILE A 205 -10.86 -6.14 8.52
CA ILE A 205 -10.65 -4.84 7.88
C ILE A 205 -11.98 -4.08 7.74
N ALA A 206 -13.01 -4.73 7.19
CA ALA A 206 -14.35 -4.18 7.03
C ALA A 206 -14.90 -3.67 8.37
N ARG A 207 -14.80 -4.49 9.43
CA ARG A 207 -15.21 -4.17 10.79
C ARG A 207 -14.48 -2.96 11.36
N ILE A 208 -13.15 -2.90 11.24
CA ILE A 208 -12.35 -1.78 11.74
C ILE A 208 -12.73 -0.47 11.01
N ARG A 209 -12.90 -0.54 9.70
CA ARG A 209 -13.23 0.63 8.87
C ARG A 209 -14.63 1.14 9.18
N ALA A 210 -15.65 0.27 9.22
CA ALA A 210 -17.01 0.64 9.57
C ALA A 210 -17.14 1.20 11.01
N ARG A 211 -16.48 0.57 12.00
CA ARG A 211 -16.40 1.13 13.36
C ARG A 211 -15.69 2.49 13.39
N GLY A 212 -14.69 2.69 12.52
CA GLY A 212 -14.01 3.98 12.36
C GLY A 212 -14.89 5.11 11.83
N GLU A 213 -15.98 4.79 11.14
CA GLU A 213 -17.00 5.77 10.72
C GLU A 213 -17.97 6.14 11.84
N GLY A 214 -17.90 5.44 12.99
CA GLY A 214 -18.76 5.63 14.15
C GLY A 214 -20.01 4.74 14.14
N TRP A 215 -20.06 3.71 13.31
CA TRP A 215 -21.19 2.79 13.27
C TRP A 215 -21.02 1.64 14.26
N ARG A 216 -22.12 1.16 14.82
CA ARG A 216 -22.18 -0.11 15.55
C ARG A 216 -22.03 -1.26 14.57
N VAL A 217 -21.07 -2.14 14.84
CA VAL A 217 -20.81 -3.31 14.02
C VAL A 217 -20.79 -4.55 14.91
N ALA A 218 -21.53 -5.58 14.51
CA ALA A 218 -21.44 -6.91 15.13
C ALA A 218 -20.87 -7.92 14.11
N THR A 219 -20.19 -8.94 14.60
CA THR A 219 -19.47 -9.92 13.78
C THR A 219 -20.03 -11.32 14.00
N GLN A 220 -20.13 -12.10 12.92
CA GLN A 220 -20.66 -13.47 12.91
C GLN A 220 -22.06 -13.56 13.55
N VAL A 221 -22.98 -12.72 13.07
CA VAL A 221 -24.36 -12.63 13.59
C VAL A 221 -25.20 -13.77 13.05
N ARG A 222 -25.93 -14.48 13.91
CA ARG A 222 -26.78 -15.61 13.52
C ARG A 222 -27.88 -15.18 12.54
N LEU A 223 -28.10 -15.97 11.48
CA LEU A 223 -29.14 -15.83 10.46
C LEU A 223 -29.90 -17.16 10.38
N GLY A 224 -31.13 -17.19 10.89
CA GLY A 224 -31.86 -18.44 11.15
C GLY A 224 -31.09 -19.41 12.07
N ASP A 225 -31.18 -20.71 11.81
CA ASP A 225 -30.59 -21.72 12.71
C ASP A 225 -29.18 -22.17 12.39
N VAL A 226 -28.74 -21.98 11.14
CA VAL A 226 -27.52 -22.63 10.63
C VAL A 226 -26.53 -21.63 10.02
N GLN A 227 -26.99 -20.46 9.58
CA GLN A 227 -26.15 -19.49 8.89
C GLN A 227 -25.71 -18.35 9.81
N ARG A 228 -24.64 -17.67 9.42
CA ARG A 228 -24.17 -16.43 10.05
C ARG A 228 -23.88 -15.38 8.99
N ILE A 229 -24.17 -14.14 9.31
CA ILE A 229 -23.78 -12.94 8.56
C ILE A 229 -22.40 -12.53 9.09
N ASP A 230 -21.46 -12.32 8.17
CA ASP A 230 -20.10 -11.90 8.53
C ASP A 230 -20.10 -10.67 9.42
N LEU A 231 -20.81 -9.62 9.00
CA LEU A 231 -20.95 -8.37 9.74
C LEU A 231 -22.39 -7.85 9.69
N THR A 232 -22.86 -7.20 10.75
CA THR A 232 -24.03 -6.31 10.68
C THR A 232 -23.62 -4.88 10.99
N VAL A 233 -24.26 -3.92 10.34
CA VAL A 233 -24.04 -2.49 10.59
C VAL A 233 -25.34 -1.83 11.06
N GLU A 234 -25.29 -1.22 12.24
CA GLU A 234 -26.45 -0.61 12.94
C GLU A 234 -27.67 -1.54 13.06
N ASP A 235 -27.45 -2.85 13.04
CA ASP A 235 -28.48 -3.90 12.95
C ASP A 235 -29.39 -3.79 11.70
N ALA A 236 -29.10 -2.86 10.79
CA ALA A 236 -29.93 -2.51 9.64
C ALA A 236 -29.41 -3.10 8.32
N ILE A 237 -28.11 -3.37 8.24
CA ILE A 237 -27.44 -3.95 7.07
C ILE A 237 -26.82 -5.27 7.48
N GLY A 238 -27.08 -6.33 6.71
CA GLY A 238 -26.33 -7.58 6.79
C GLY A 238 -25.27 -7.58 5.71
N TRP A 239 -24.01 -7.64 6.11
CA TRP A 239 -22.86 -7.41 5.24
C TRP A 239 -21.98 -8.65 5.17
N GLU A 240 -21.95 -9.27 3.99
CA GLU A 240 -21.10 -10.41 3.62
C GLU A 240 -19.79 -9.89 2.97
N VAL A 241 -18.64 -10.39 3.43
CA VAL A 241 -17.32 -9.99 2.94
C VAL A 241 -16.62 -11.19 2.32
N ASP A 242 -16.89 -11.42 1.04
CA ASP A 242 -16.46 -12.62 0.35
C ASP A 242 -14.97 -12.57 -0.04
N GLY A 243 -14.30 -13.72 0.09
CA GLY A 243 -13.05 -13.97 -0.63
C GLY A 243 -13.36 -14.34 -2.08
N ARG A 244 -12.53 -13.92 -3.05
CA ARG A 244 -12.64 -14.40 -4.44
C ARG A 244 -12.56 -15.94 -4.44
N GLN A 245 -13.67 -16.66 -4.65
CA GLN A 245 -13.66 -18.02 -5.23
C GLN A 245 -15.05 -18.66 -5.51
N HIS A 246 -15.11 -19.27 -6.71
CA HIS A 246 -16.01 -20.26 -7.32
C HIS A 246 -17.47 -19.90 -7.66
N ALA A 247 -17.81 -20.11 -8.94
CA ALA A 247 -19.17 -20.03 -9.49
C ALA A 247 -20.17 -21.01 -8.83
N ASP A 248 -19.67 -22.01 -8.09
CA ASP A 248 -20.44 -23.11 -7.53
C ASP A 248 -21.35 -22.70 -6.35
N ASN A 249 -21.15 -21.52 -5.74
CA ASN A 249 -21.94 -21.07 -4.58
C ASN A 249 -22.98 -19.98 -4.88
N PHE A 250 -23.13 -19.54 -6.13
CA PHE A 250 -23.98 -18.39 -6.48
C PHE A 250 -25.41 -18.51 -5.94
N HIS A 251 -26.03 -19.67 -6.07
CA HIS A 251 -27.41 -19.86 -5.59
C HIS A 251 -27.52 -19.79 -4.07
N ALA A 252 -26.58 -20.41 -3.34
CA ALA A 252 -26.55 -20.39 -1.87
C ALA A 252 -26.34 -18.96 -1.34
N ASP A 253 -25.50 -18.19 -2.01
CA ASP A 253 -25.22 -16.79 -1.69
C ASP A 253 -26.47 -15.90 -1.90
N ARG A 254 -27.21 -16.10 -2.99
CA ARG A 254 -28.49 -15.40 -3.22
C ARG A 254 -29.57 -15.80 -2.22
N LEU A 255 -29.65 -17.08 -1.84
CA LEU A 255 -30.54 -17.51 -0.76
C LEU A 255 -30.20 -16.85 0.57
N LYS A 256 -28.91 -16.67 0.87
CA LYS A 256 -28.44 -15.94 2.05
C LYS A 256 -28.89 -14.47 2.02
N ASP A 257 -28.74 -13.79 0.89
CA ASP A 257 -29.19 -12.39 0.73
C ASP A 257 -30.69 -12.24 0.99
N LEU A 258 -31.49 -13.15 0.43
CA LEU A 258 -32.95 -13.15 0.62
C LEU A 258 -33.31 -13.39 2.09
N ARG A 259 -32.58 -14.23 2.81
CA ARG A 259 -32.78 -14.46 4.25
C ARG A 259 -32.40 -13.23 5.08
N ILE A 260 -31.31 -12.55 4.73
CA ILE A 260 -30.92 -11.27 5.37
C ILE A 260 -32.04 -10.24 5.20
N ALA A 261 -32.59 -10.13 3.99
CA ALA A 261 -33.73 -9.27 3.68
C ALA A 261 -34.99 -9.67 4.46
N ALA A 262 -35.29 -10.97 4.57
CA ALA A 262 -36.44 -11.48 5.31
C ALA A 262 -36.37 -11.19 6.82
N GLU A 263 -35.16 -11.15 7.41
CA GLU A 263 -34.97 -10.69 8.80
C GLU A 263 -34.98 -9.14 8.95
N GLY A 264 -35.34 -8.42 7.89
CA GLY A 264 -35.54 -6.96 7.92
C GLY A 264 -34.27 -6.13 7.75
N ARG A 265 -33.16 -6.75 7.30
CA ARG A 265 -31.87 -6.08 7.06
C ARG A 265 -31.61 -5.93 5.56
N GLN A 266 -30.94 -4.87 5.15
CA GLN A 266 -30.52 -4.74 3.76
C GLN A 266 -29.28 -5.63 3.51
N PRO A 267 -29.32 -6.57 2.55
CA PRO A 267 -28.13 -7.34 2.19
C PRO A 267 -27.12 -6.45 1.47
N LEU A 268 -25.85 -6.57 1.86
CA LEU A 268 -24.71 -5.98 1.21
C LEU A 268 -23.65 -7.07 1.06
N ARG A 269 -23.15 -7.27 -0.14
CA ARG A 269 -22.06 -8.22 -0.40
C ARG A 269 -20.92 -7.48 -1.07
N THR A 270 -19.72 -7.64 -0.54
CA THR A 270 -18.51 -7.01 -1.07
C THR A 270 -17.40 -8.05 -1.13
N ASP A 271 -16.61 -8.04 -2.19
CA ASP A 271 -15.39 -8.83 -2.18
C ASP A 271 -14.27 -8.16 -1.37
N ALA A 272 -13.17 -8.89 -1.23
CA ALA A 272 -11.95 -8.40 -0.60
C ALA A 272 -11.42 -7.10 -1.22
N GLU A 273 -11.55 -6.90 -2.52
CA GLU A 273 -10.98 -5.76 -3.23
C GLU A 273 -11.75 -4.49 -2.93
N LEU A 274 -13.09 -4.54 -2.98
CA LEU A 274 -13.96 -3.44 -2.60
C LEU A 274 -13.70 -2.95 -1.18
N VAL A 275 -13.49 -3.88 -0.24
CA VAL A 275 -13.17 -3.51 1.14
C VAL A 275 -11.78 -2.90 1.27
N ASN A 276 -10.80 -3.37 0.50
CA ASN A 276 -9.39 -2.99 0.64
C ASN A 276 -9.02 -1.73 -0.15
N ALA A 277 -9.36 -1.69 -1.42
CA ALA A 277 -9.08 -0.62 -2.38
C ALA A 277 -10.22 0.40 -2.41
N ASP A 278 -11.47 -0.04 -2.52
CA ASP A 278 -12.61 0.86 -2.81
C ASP A 278 -13.48 1.20 -1.59
N TRP A 279 -12.83 1.41 -0.43
CA TRP A 279 -13.54 1.68 0.83
C TRP A 279 -14.50 2.86 0.73
N VAL A 280 -14.17 3.88 -0.06
CA VAL A 280 -15.03 5.06 -0.23
C VAL A 280 -16.39 4.68 -0.83
N LEU A 281 -16.41 3.74 -1.78
CA LEU A 281 -17.64 3.24 -2.40
C LEU A 281 -18.46 2.45 -1.39
N VAL A 282 -17.84 1.47 -0.72
CA VAL A 282 -18.49 0.65 0.31
C VAL A 282 -19.06 1.54 1.43
N ARG A 283 -18.26 2.50 1.92
CA ARG A 283 -18.68 3.50 2.90
C ARG A 283 -19.88 4.28 2.41
N SER A 284 -19.86 4.77 1.16
CA SER A 284 -20.93 5.58 0.61
C SER A 284 -22.23 4.79 0.45
N ALA A 285 -22.15 3.53 0.02
CA ALA A 285 -23.29 2.62 -0.08
C ALA A 285 -23.92 2.36 1.29
N ILE A 286 -23.10 2.05 2.30
CA ILE A 286 -23.56 1.87 3.70
C ILE A 286 -24.20 3.16 4.21
N ARG A 287 -23.56 4.32 4.05
CA ARG A 287 -24.10 5.61 4.53
C ARG A 287 -25.45 5.95 3.92
N ARG A 288 -25.61 5.78 2.61
CA ARG A 288 -26.89 6.04 1.94
C ARG A 288 -27.98 5.08 2.40
N SER A 289 -27.64 3.81 2.57
CA SER A 289 -28.54 2.78 3.09
C SER A 289 -29.01 3.09 4.52
N LEU A 290 -28.08 3.47 5.41
CA LEU A 290 -28.40 3.91 6.76
C LEU A 290 -29.21 5.21 6.77
N ALA A 291 -28.86 6.18 5.94
CA ALA A 291 -29.57 7.45 5.83
C ALA A 291 -31.01 7.28 5.32
N ALA A 292 -31.25 6.36 4.39
CA ALA A 292 -32.59 6.04 3.91
C ALA A 292 -33.49 5.50 5.03
N ARG A 293 -32.91 4.79 6.02
CA ARG A 293 -33.65 4.19 7.13
C ARG A 293 -33.77 5.09 8.36
N LEU A 294 -32.72 5.84 8.70
CA LEU A 294 -32.63 6.66 9.92
C LEU A 294 -32.90 8.15 9.68
N GLY A 295 -32.73 8.61 8.44
CA GLY A 295 -32.61 10.04 8.10
C GLY A 295 -31.18 10.58 8.32
N TRP A 296 -30.79 11.56 7.49
CA TRP A 296 -29.46 12.18 7.56
C TRP A 296 -29.10 12.79 8.93
N PRO A 297 -29.99 13.54 9.62
CA PRO A 297 -29.63 14.15 10.91
C PRO A 297 -29.32 13.11 11.98
N GLU A 298 -30.10 12.03 12.04
CA GLU A 298 -29.89 10.96 13.03
C GLU A 298 -28.61 10.18 12.75
N LEU A 299 -28.37 9.81 11.48
CA LEU A 299 -27.12 9.17 11.07
C LEU A 299 -25.91 10.01 11.49
N GLN A 300 -25.92 11.32 11.22
CA GLN A 300 -24.82 12.21 11.58
C GLN A 300 -24.62 12.31 13.10
N ARG A 301 -25.69 12.30 13.90
CA ARG A 301 -25.59 12.26 15.37
C ARG A 301 -24.92 10.96 15.84
N ARG A 302 -25.35 9.81 15.30
CA ARG A 302 -24.75 8.51 15.61
C ARG A 302 -23.29 8.42 15.20
N GLU A 303 -22.93 8.86 13.99
CA GLU A 303 -21.55 8.90 13.51
C GLU A 303 -20.65 9.72 14.45
N ARG A 304 -21.12 10.89 14.91
CA ARG A 304 -20.37 11.73 15.86
C ARG A 304 -20.19 11.06 17.22
N ALA A 305 -21.28 10.52 17.79
CA ALA A 305 -21.24 9.82 19.08
C ALA A 305 -20.35 8.58 19.03
N GLY A 306 -20.50 7.78 17.96
CA GLY A 306 -19.72 6.59 17.71
C GLY A 306 -18.23 6.88 17.56
N ARG A 307 -17.83 7.88 16.76
CA ARG A 307 -16.42 8.26 16.59
C ARG A 307 -15.76 8.72 17.89
N ALA A 308 -16.51 9.37 18.77
CA ALA A 308 -16.00 9.75 20.10
C ALA A 308 -15.71 8.52 20.97
N SER A 309 -16.55 7.48 20.89
CA SER A 309 -16.37 6.21 21.60
C SER A 309 -15.26 5.35 20.98
N SER A 310 -15.20 5.30 19.64
CA SER A 310 -14.26 4.54 18.82
C SER A 310 -12.99 5.34 18.49
N MET A 311 -12.46 6.10 19.45
CA MET A 311 -11.24 6.86 19.22
C MET A 311 -10.05 5.89 19.13
N ARG A 312 -9.42 5.80 17.95
CA ARG A 312 -8.24 4.94 17.72
C ARG A 312 -7.09 5.38 18.65
N PRO A 313 -6.30 4.43 19.21
CA PRO A 313 -5.08 4.76 19.94
C PRO A 313 -4.17 5.69 19.13
N ARG A 314 -3.77 6.84 19.69
CA ARG A 314 -2.76 7.71 19.07
C ARG A 314 -1.38 7.10 19.32
N GLY A 315 -0.78 6.53 18.27
CA GLY A 315 0.62 6.11 18.28
C GLY A 315 1.55 7.33 18.31
N ARG A 316 2.76 7.17 18.86
CA ARG A 316 3.83 8.16 18.70
C ARG A 316 4.30 8.12 17.24
N GLY A 317 3.75 9.00 16.43
CA GLY A 317 4.20 9.29 15.07
C GLY A 317 3.63 10.63 14.61
N GLY A 318 4.46 11.67 14.58
CA GLY A 318 4.14 12.99 14.04
C GLY A 318 3.53 13.98 15.04
N ALA A 319 4.37 14.67 15.81
CA ALA A 319 4.00 15.98 16.35
C ALA A 319 3.96 16.97 15.17
N GLY A 320 2.76 17.24 14.67
CA GLY A 320 2.44 18.36 13.78
C GLY A 320 1.23 19.08 14.38
N THR A 321 1.46 20.32 14.79
CA THR A 321 0.56 21.21 15.51
C THR A 321 -0.83 21.34 14.87
N ALA A 322 -1.87 20.88 15.57
CA ALA A 322 -3.24 21.23 15.27
C ALA A 322 -3.54 22.65 15.80
N ALA A 323 -3.44 23.65 14.93
CA ALA A 323 -4.02 24.96 15.20
C ALA A 323 -5.55 24.85 15.03
N ARG A 324 -6.26 25.11 16.12
CA ARG A 324 -7.69 25.41 16.13
C ARG A 324 -7.91 26.70 15.35
N SER A 325 -8.75 26.69 14.32
CA SER A 325 -9.38 27.92 13.84
C SER A 325 -10.90 27.78 13.85
N ALA A 326 -11.51 28.85 14.31
CA ALA A 326 -12.88 28.95 14.73
C ALA A 326 -13.85 29.08 13.56
N SER A 327 -15.08 28.66 13.84
CA SER A 327 -16.29 28.90 13.05
C SER A 327 -16.36 30.35 12.53
N ALA A 328 -16.40 30.52 11.21
CA ALA A 328 -16.95 31.72 10.57
C ALA A 328 -18.15 31.31 9.71
N ARG A 329 -19.35 31.74 10.13
CA ARG A 329 -20.59 31.67 9.36
C ARG A 329 -20.44 32.58 8.15
N ILE A 330 -20.55 32.02 6.93
CA ILE A 330 -20.76 32.81 5.71
C ILE A 330 -22.15 32.49 5.16
N ARG A 331 -22.90 33.57 4.95
CA ARG A 331 -24.29 33.61 4.50
C ARG A 331 -24.41 33.14 3.05
N ARG A 332 -25.49 32.39 2.77
CA ARG A 332 -25.96 32.09 1.40
C ARG A 332 -26.58 33.35 0.77
N PRO A 333 -26.41 33.56 -0.55
CA PRO A 333 -27.44 34.17 -1.36
C PRO A 333 -28.29 33.09 -2.02
N ARG A 334 -29.60 33.30 -1.97
CA ARG A 334 -30.59 32.67 -2.85
C ARG A 334 -30.47 33.31 -4.22
N GLU A 335 -30.51 32.52 -5.28
CA GLU A 335 -31.51 32.74 -6.32
C GLU A 335 -31.78 31.48 -7.13
N TYR A 336 -33.06 31.26 -7.37
CA TYR A 336 -33.69 30.09 -7.92
C TYR A 336 -34.11 30.50 -9.34
N ARG A 337 -33.53 29.92 -10.39
CA ARG A 337 -34.20 29.85 -11.69
C ARG A 337 -34.12 28.43 -12.23
N ARG A 338 -35.32 27.90 -12.41
CA ARG A 338 -35.68 26.58 -12.88
C ARG A 338 -35.86 26.69 -14.39
N CYS A 339 -35.12 25.93 -15.18
CA CYS A 339 -35.66 25.39 -16.43
C CYS A 339 -34.84 24.16 -16.84
N CYS A 340 -35.58 23.08 -17.00
CA CYS A 340 -35.45 22.19 -18.13
C CYS A 340 -34.36 21.10 -18.02
N ARG A 341 -34.88 19.87 -17.81
CA ARG A 341 -34.20 18.59 -17.91
C ARG A 341 -33.35 18.54 -19.19
N VAL A 342 -32.10 18.15 -19.03
CA VAL A 342 -31.41 17.26 -19.95
C VAL A 342 -30.76 16.21 -19.05
N GLY A 343 -31.09 14.93 -19.23
CA GLY A 343 -30.35 13.86 -18.58
C GLY A 343 -28.90 13.88 -19.05
N PRO A 344 -27.94 13.26 -18.33
CA PRO A 344 -26.63 13.06 -18.92
C PRO A 344 -26.82 12.23 -20.19
N GLU A 345 -26.47 12.80 -21.34
CA GLU A 345 -26.21 12.01 -22.53
C GLU A 345 -25.19 10.94 -22.12
N VAL A 346 -25.54 9.68 -22.35
CA VAL A 346 -24.61 8.58 -22.13
C VAL A 346 -23.56 8.73 -23.21
N SER A 347 -22.40 9.29 -22.88
CA SER A 347 -21.28 9.29 -23.82
C SER A 347 -20.87 7.82 -24.02
N ASN A 348 -20.71 7.42 -25.29
CA ASN A 348 -20.14 6.11 -25.61
C ASN A 348 -18.64 6.03 -25.28
N SER A 349 -18.01 7.15 -24.90
CA SER A 349 -16.59 7.23 -24.55
C SER A 349 -16.30 6.57 -23.20
N ILE A 350 -15.20 5.82 -23.12
CA ILE A 350 -14.67 5.31 -21.85
C ILE A 350 -13.83 6.42 -21.22
N LYS A 351 -14.18 6.85 -20.00
CA LYS A 351 -13.39 7.85 -19.28
C LYS A 351 -12.13 7.21 -18.69
N VAL A 352 -10.98 7.87 -18.81
CA VAL A 352 -9.71 7.47 -18.22
C VAL A 352 -9.10 8.64 -17.45
N ASP A 353 -9.08 8.53 -16.13
CA ASP A 353 -8.42 9.48 -15.23
C ASP A 353 -6.94 9.09 -15.06
N ILE A 354 -6.00 10.00 -15.28
CA ILE A 354 -4.56 9.73 -15.27
C ILE A 354 -3.83 10.62 -14.27
N TRP A 355 -3.35 10.04 -13.17
CA TRP A 355 -2.44 10.73 -12.24
C TRP A 355 -1.03 10.75 -12.81
N SER A 356 -0.45 11.94 -12.94
CA SER A 356 0.82 12.14 -13.59
C SER A 356 1.54 13.37 -13.05
N ASP A 357 2.87 13.27 -12.92
CA ASP A 357 3.74 14.42 -12.64
C ASP A 357 4.46 14.89 -13.92
N VAL A 358 4.76 16.18 -14.04
CA VAL A 358 5.49 16.78 -15.18
C VAL A 358 6.96 16.36 -15.16
N GLN A 359 7.56 16.21 -13.98
CA GLN A 359 8.96 15.77 -13.85
C GLN A 359 9.14 14.24 -13.82
N CYS A 360 8.10 13.46 -14.14
CA CYS A 360 8.17 12.00 -14.13
C CYS A 360 8.46 11.44 -15.53
N PRO A 361 9.63 10.83 -15.79
CA PRO A 361 9.96 10.31 -17.12
C PRO A 361 9.05 9.14 -17.53
N TRP A 362 8.61 8.33 -16.56
CA TRP A 362 7.68 7.24 -16.83
C TRP A 362 6.28 7.74 -17.18
N CYS A 363 5.90 8.96 -16.80
CA CYS A 363 4.60 9.52 -17.18
C CYS A 363 4.52 9.80 -18.67
N TYR A 364 5.58 10.34 -19.28
CA TYR A 364 5.56 10.63 -20.72
C TYR A 364 5.70 9.34 -21.55
N ILE A 365 6.54 8.40 -21.12
CA ILE A 365 6.61 7.05 -21.72
C ILE A 365 5.24 6.36 -21.62
N GLY A 366 4.62 6.41 -20.44
CA GLY A 366 3.29 5.86 -20.20
C GLY A 366 2.22 6.50 -21.06
N LYS A 367 2.28 7.83 -21.28
CA LYS A 367 1.40 8.55 -22.22
C LYS A 367 1.50 7.98 -23.63
N ARG A 368 2.72 7.83 -24.19
CA ARG A 368 2.91 7.28 -25.54
C ARG A 368 2.40 5.84 -25.67
N LYS A 369 2.70 4.99 -24.69
CA LYS A 369 2.21 3.60 -24.67
C LYS A 369 0.69 3.50 -24.53
N PHE A 370 0.10 4.36 -23.70
CA PHE A 370 -1.35 4.46 -23.54
C PHE A 370 -2.02 4.91 -24.84
N GLU A 371 -1.53 5.97 -25.48
CA GLU A 371 -2.05 6.47 -26.76
C GLU A 371 -1.97 5.40 -27.86
N ALA A 372 -0.85 4.66 -27.93
CA ALA A 372 -0.72 3.53 -28.84
C ALA A 372 -1.74 2.42 -28.54
N GLY A 373 -2.00 2.13 -27.26
CA GLY A 373 -3.02 1.16 -26.84
C GLY A 373 -4.44 1.61 -27.18
N VAL A 374 -4.77 2.89 -26.96
CA VAL A 374 -6.07 3.48 -27.35
C VAL A 374 -6.25 3.37 -28.87
N ALA A 375 -5.25 3.80 -29.65
CA ALA A 375 -5.31 3.72 -31.11
C ALA A 375 -5.48 2.28 -31.61
N ALA A 376 -4.75 1.32 -31.03
CA ALA A 376 -4.86 -0.10 -31.38
C ALA A 376 -6.22 -0.72 -31.00
N SER A 377 -6.86 -0.21 -29.94
CA SER A 377 -8.17 -0.70 -29.50
C SER A 377 -9.32 -0.23 -30.38
N GLY A 378 -9.19 0.92 -31.05
CA GLY A 378 -10.27 1.56 -31.80
C GLY A 378 -11.43 2.07 -30.92
N ILE A 379 -11.24 2.13 -29.60
CA ILE A 379 -12.25 2.57 -28.63
C ILE A 379 -12.10 4.08 -28.39
N GLU A 380 -13.22 4.80 -28.40
CA GLU A 380 -13.25 6.20 -28.02
C GLU A 380 -13.03 6.37 -26.51
N VAL A 381 -12.04 7.19 -26.17
CA VAL A 381 -11.62 7.42 -24.79
C VAL A 381 -11.63 8.91 -24.48
N GLU A 382 -12.20 9.27 -23.34
CA GLU A 382 -12.10 10.61 -22.77
C GLU A 382 -11.02 10.62 -21.69
N VAL A 383 -9.99 11.45 -21.86
CA VAL A 383 -8.84 11.49 -20.95
C VAL A 383 -8.92 12.71 -20.05
N GLU A 384 -8.71 12.51 -18.76
CA GLU A 384 -8.55 13.60 -17.79
C GLU A 384 -7.25 13.39 -17.01
N TYR A 385 -6.39 14.41 -16.97
CA TYR A 385 -5.17 14.36 -16.16
C TYR A 385 -5.43 14.90 -14.74
N HIS A 386 -4.83 14.24 -13.76
CA HIS A 386 -4.82 14.65 -12.36
C HIS A 386 -3.41 14.91 -11.87
N SER A 387 -3.29 15.92 -11.02
CA SER A 387 -2.02 16.35 -10.45
C SER A 387 -1.46 15.31 -9.47
N PHE A 388 -0.16 15.05 -9.58
CA PHE A 388 0.61 14.28 -8.61
C PHE A 388 2.02 14.88 -8.51
N GLU A 389 2.54 15.02 -7.28
CA GLU A 389 3.88 15.57 -7.04
C GLU A 389 4.81 14.47 -6.50
N LEU A 390 5.83 14.09 -7.29
CA LEU A 390 6.86 13.14 -6.86
C LEU A 390 7.81 13.74 -5.82
N ALA A 391 7.95 15.06 -5.85
CA ALA A 391 8.92 15.79 -5.05
C ALA A 391 8.42 17.20 -4.66
N PRO A 392 7.36 17.29 -3.85
CA PRO A 392 6.75 18.57 -3.45
C PRO A 392 7.69 19.46 -2.62
N ASP A 393 8.76 18.90 -2.05
CA ASP A 393 9.76 19.61 -1.24
C ASP A 393 11.01 20.04 -2.05
N THR A 394 11.00 19.91 -3.39
CA THR A 394 12.11 20.41 -4.23
C THR A 394 12.02 21.93 -4.32
N PRO A 395 13.11 22.69 -4.14
CA PRO A 395 13.13 24.12 -4.44
C PRO A 395 12.79 24.39 -5.91
N VAL A 396 12.28 25.59 -6.23
CA VAL A 396 12.02 25.98 -7.62
C VAL A 396 13.33 25.98 -8.42
N ASP A 397 14.37 26.63 -7.89
CA ASP A 397 15.69 26.69 -8.52
C ASP A 397 16.66 25.75 -7.80
N TYR A 398 16.58 24.44 -8.10
CA TYR A 398 17.54 23.48 -7.57
C TYR A 398 18.89 23.63 -8.28
N GLU A 399 19.96 23.82 -7.51
CA GLU A 399 21.33 23.83 -8.01
C GLU A 399 21.88 22.41 -8.08
N GLY A 400 21.98 21.85 -9.29
CA GLY A 400 22.56 20.52 -9.53
C GLY A 400 21.91 19.80 -10.71
N THR A 401 22.54 18.72 -11.14
CA THR A 401 22.03 17.86 -12.22
C THR A 401 20.93 16.93 -11.71
N PRO A 402 20.14 16.29 -12.61
CA PRO A 402 19.27 15.19 -12.22
C PRO A 402 19.98 14.05 -11.48
N ILE A 403 21.26 13.80 -11.78
CA ILE A 403 22.11 12.82 -11.08
C ILE A 403 22.36 13.27 -9.64
N ASP A 404 22.73 14.54 -9.43
CA ASP A 404 22.95 15.12 -8.10
C ASP A 404 21.68 15.04 -7.27
N TYR A 405 20.55 15.42 -7.86
CA TYR A 405 19.24 15.34 -7.20
C TYR A 405 18.91 13.93 -6.72
N LEU A 406 19.07 12.93 -7.59
CA LEU A 406 18.83 11.52 -7.23
C LEU A 406 19.81 11.04 -6.16
N SER A 407 21.06 11.50 -6.20
CA SER A 407 22.07 11.16 -5.22
C SER A 407 21.78 11.73 -3.84
N GLU A 408 21.55 13.03 -3.76
CA GLU A 408 21.32 13.75 -2.51
C GLU A 408 19.97 13.41 -1.89
N ARG A 409 18.90 13.45 -2.69
CA ARG A 409 17.52 13.36 -2.18
C ARG A 409 17.02 11.93 -2.08
N LYS A 410 17.50 11.02 -2.94
CA LYS A 410 17.05 9.62 -2.97
C LYS A 410 18.13 8.64 -2.49
N GLY A 411 19.34 9.12 -2.16
CA GLY A 411 20.44 8.29 -1.63
C GLY A 411 20.98 7.28 -2.66
N ILE A 412 20.90 7.62 -3.95
CA ILE A 412 21.32 6.78 -5.07
C ILE A 412 22.76 7.17 -5.46
N PRO A 413 23.76 6.28 -5.38
CA PRO A 413 25.11 6.59 -5.84
C PRO A 413 25.10 7.17 -7.27
N ALA A 414 25.89 8.21 -7.52
CA ALA A 414 25.88 8.94 -8.80
C ALA A 414 26.00 8.02 -10.02
N GLU A 415 26.94 7.07 -10.00
CA GLU A 415 27.11 6.06 -11.06
C GLU A 415 25.84 5.22 -11.30
N GLN A 416 25.11 4.89 -10.23
CA GLN A 416 23.83 4.17 -10.35
C GLN A 416 22.73 5.09 -10.90
N ALA A 417 22.71 6.37 -10.51
CA ALA A 417 21.75 7.34 -11.04
C ALA A 417 21.97 7.59 -12.53
N GLU A 418 23.23 7.67 -12.97
CA GLU A 418 23.62 7.76 -14.37
C GLU A 418 23.15 6.54 -15.18
N GLN A 419 23.39 5.32 -14.69
CA GLN A 419 22.87 4.09 -15.31
C GLN A 419 21.33 4.05 -15.38
N MET A 420 20.66 4.54 -14.32
CA MET A 420 19.20 4.60 -14.29
C MET A 420 18.65 5.58 -15.32
N ILE A 421 19.27 6.76 -15.44
CA ILE A 421 18.91 7.77 -16.44
C ILE A 421 19.14 7.22 -17.85
N GLY A 422 20.33 6.67 -18.13
CA GLY A 422 20.65 6.09 -19.44
C GLY A 422 19.64 5.03 -19.88
N ARG A 423 19.28 4.10 -18.98
CA ARG A 423 18.24 3.09 -19.26
C ARG A 423 16.87 3.70 -19.55
N VAL A 424 16.48 4.75 -18.82
CA VAL A 424 15.19 5.42 -19.03
C VAL A 424 15.18 6.14 -20.37
N THR A 425 16.27 6.80 -20.75
CA THR A 425 16.45 7.44 -22.06
C THR A 425 16.35 6.42 -23.20
N GLU A 426 16.97 5.24 -23.08
CA GLU A 426 16.83 4.17 -24.08
C GLU A 426 15.38 3.70 -24.25
N ILE A 427 14.64 3.55 -23.14
CA ILE A 427 13.23 3.15 -23.19
C ILE A 427 12.37 4.28 -23.77
N ALA A 428 12.65 5.54 -23.45
CA ALA A 428 11.98 6.69 -24.05
C ALA A 428 12.16 6.72 -25.57
N ALA A 429 13.38 6.47 -26.06
CA ALA A 429 13.67 6.40 -27.49
C ALA A 429 12.86 5.31 -28.19
N SER A 430 12.63 4.15 -27.52
CA SER A 430 11.80 3.07 -28.07
C SER A 430 10.33 3.44 -28.31
N VAL A 431 9.85 4.53 -27.69
CA VAL A 431 8.50 5.07 -27.87
C VAL A 431 8.49 6.44 -28.56
N GLY A 432 9.60 6.79 -29.24
CA GLY A 432 9.73 8.02 -30.02
C GLY A 432 9.88 9.29 -29.18
N LEU A 433 10.51 9.18 -28.00
CA LEU A 433 10.85 10.30 -27.13
C LEU A 433 12.37 10.44 -27.06
N ASP A 434 12.89 11.62 -27.41
CA ASP A 434 14.32 11.94 -27.33
C ASP A 434 14.57 12.75 -26.06
N TYR A 435 14.95 12.07 -24.98
CA TYR A 435 15.15 12.72 -23.68
C TYR A 435 16.53 13.35 -23.56
N ASP A 436 16.56 14.66 -23.28
CA ASP A 436 17.76 15.45 -23.04
C ASP A 436 17.94 15.73 -21.54
N TYR A 437 18.49 14.76 -20.83
CA TYR A 437 18.72 14.88 -19.38
C TYR A 437 19.81 15.88 -19.00
N ASP A 438 20.67 16.27 -19.93
CA ASP A 438 21.78 17.21 -19.67
C ASP A 438 21.25 18.62 -19.44
N HIS A 439 20.11 18.96 -20.04
CA HIS A 439 19.47 20.27 -19.94
C HIS A 439 18.25 20.29 -19.00
N ILE A 440 17.93 19.18 -18.31
CA ILE A 440 16.79 19.14 -17.39
C ILE A 440 17.07 19.95 -16.12
N HIS A 441 16.13 20.85 -15.79
CA HIS A 441 16.09 21.56 -14.53
C HIS A 441 15.23 20.81 -13.50
N GLN A 442 15.84 20.31 -12.42
CA GLN A 442 15.06 19.79 -11.29
C GLN A 442 14.35 20.95 -10.59
N THR A 443 13.04 20.83 -10.37
CA THR A 443 12.23 21.94 -9.88
C THR A 443 10.99 21.45 -9.16
N ASN A 444 10.30 22.35 -8.46
CA ASN A 444 8.97 22.12 -7.93
C ASN A 444 7.94 22.18 -9.07
N THR A 445 7.05 21.20 -9.18
CA THR A 445 6.05 21.13 -10.25
C THR A 445 4.67 21.67 -9.88
N VAL A 446 4.47 22.21 -8.66
CA VAL A 446 3.15 22.68 -8.22
C VAL A 446 2.57 23.74 -9.16
N ILE A 447 3.37 24.69 -9.64
CA ILE A 447 2.92 25.74 -10.56
C ILE A 447 2.62 25.17 -11.95
N SER A 448 3.39 24.17 -12.40
CA SER A 448 3.07 23.46 -13.65
C SER A 448 1.72 22.74 -13.56
N HIS A 449 1.40 22.18 -12.40
CA HIS A 449 0.10 21.56 -12.13
C HIS A 449 -1.02 22.61 -12.06
N GLU A 450 -0.80 23.78 -11.45
CA GLU A 450 -1.76 24.88 -11.51
C GLU A 450 -2.02 25.34 -12.95
N LEU A 451 -0.99 25.43 -13.80
CA LEU A 451 -1.17 25.72 -15.22
C LEU A 451 -1.99 24.64 -15.92
N LEU A 452 -1.78 23.36 -15.58
CA LEU A 452 -2.55 22.26 -16.14
C LEU A 452 -4.04 22.34 -15.77
N HIS A 453 -4.37 22.75 -14.55
CA HIS A 453 -5.76 23.00 -14.14
C HIS A 453 -6.36 24.25 -14.81
N PHE A 454 -5.57 25.31 -14.99
CA PHE A 454 -6.01 26.48 -15.77
C PHE A 454 -6.32 26.08 -17.22
N ALA A 455 -5.42 25.35 -17.88
CA ALA A 455 -5.62 24.85 -19.24
C ALA A 455 -6.87 23.95 -19.33
N LYS A 456 -7.11 23.11 -18.33
CA LYS A 456 -8.34 22.31 -18.21
C LYS A 456 -9.60 23.18 -18.18
N SER A 457 -9.60 24.29 -17.44
CA SER A 457 -10.73 25.22 -17.42
C SER A 457 -11.04 25.87 -18.77
N LYS A 458 -10.08 25.81 -19.71
CA LYS A 458 -10.18 26.30 -21.09
C LYS A 458 -10.32 25.18 -22.13
N GLY A 459 -10.39 23.92 -21.71
CA GLY A 459 -10.50 22.77 -22.61
C GLY A 459 -9.20 22.36 -23.32
N LEU A 460 -8.04 22.85 -22.85
CA LEU A 460 -6.71 22.61 -23.47
C LEU A 460 -5.79 21.76 -22.58
N GLN A 461 -6.37 20.90 -21.72
CA GLN A 461 -5.60 20.13 -20.73
C GLN A 461 -4.60 19.16 -21.39
N LEU A 462 -5.02 18.49 -22.47
CA LEU A 462 -4.23 17.43 -23.10
C LEU A 462 -3.03 18.02 -23.85
N GLU A 463 -3.24 19.13 -24.54
CA GLU A 463 -2.25 19.91 -25.26
C GLU A 463 -1.23 20.50 -24.27
N MET A 464 -1.71 21.08 -23.17
CA MET A 464 -0.83 21.62 -22.14
C MET A 464 -0.02 20.51 -21.45
N LYS A 465 -0.60 19.33 -21.24
CA LYS A 465 0.13 18.19 -20.66
C LYS A 465 1.28 17.73 -21.57
N GLU A 466 1.03 17.58 -22.88
CA GLU A 466 2.08 17.25 -23.86
C GLU A 466 3.15 18.33 -23.89
N ARG A 467 2.74 19.61 -23.96
CA ARG A 467 3.67 20.74 -24.03
C ARG A 467 4.59 20.81 -22.83
N LEU A 468 4.07 20.63 -21.61
CA LEU A 468 4.85 20.62 -20.37
C LEU A 468 5.84 19.46 -20.31
N LEU A 469 5.41 18.25 -20.70
CA LEU A 469 6.28 17.08 -20.73
C LEU A 469 7.41 17.22 -21.76
N LYS A 470 7.11 17.77 -22.94
CA LYS A 470 8.09 18.07 -23.99
C LYS A 470 9.07 19.17 -23.55
N ALA A 471 8.54 20.26 -22.99
CA ALA A 471 9.33 21.35 -22.43
C ALA A 471 10.39 20.82 -21.46
N TYR A 472 9.96 19.95 -20.54
CA TYR A 472 10.82 19.41 -19.51
C TYR A 472 11.85 18.42 -20.08
N PHE A 473 11.39 17.36 -20.77
CA PHE A 473 12.24 16.21 -21.09
C PHE A 473 13.00 16.32 -22.40
N VAL A 474 12.51 17.09 -23.37
CA VAL A 474 13.06 17.14 -24.74
C VAL A 474 13.76 18.47 -24.99
N GLU A 475 13.26 19.56 -24.41
CA GLU A 475 13.72 20.92 -24.70
C GLU A 475 14.53 21.53 -23.53
N GLY A 476 14.56 20.89 -22.37
CA GLY A 476 15.28 21.38 -21.19
C GLY A 476 14.75 22.70 -20.62
N HIS A 477 13.50 23.06 -20.90
CA HIS A 477 12.90 24.28 -20.35
C HIS A 477 12.56 24.13 -18.87
N HIS A 478 12.65 25.25 -18.15
CA HIS A 478 12.31 25.30 -16.74
C HIS A 478 10.79 25.34 -16.52
N VAL A 479 10.22 24.35 -15.84
CA VAL A 479 8.76 24.22 -15.65
C VAL A 479 8.26 24.68 -14.27
N GLY A 480 9.12 25.22 -13.42
CA GLY A 480 8.72 25.72 -12.08
C GLY A 480 8.58 27.24 -11.98
N ARG A 481 8.88 27.99 -13.04
CA ARG A 481 8.90 29.46 -13.05
C ARG A 481 7.72 30.00 -13.85
N ILE A 482 7.02 30.98 -13.30
CA ILE A 482 5.81 31.55 -13.91
C ILE A 482 6.08 32.14 -15.31
N PRO A 483 7.12 32.96 -15.54
CA PRO A 483 7.34 33.53 -16.88
C PRO A 483 7.54 32.46 -17.95
N ASP A 484 8.35 31.45 -17.67
CA ASP A 484 8.60 30.33 -18.58
C ASP A 484 7.29 29.57 -18.86
N LEU A 485 6.51 29.25 -17.81
CA LEU A 485 5.23 28.56 -17.93
C LEU A 485 4.18 29.34 -18.73
N VAL A 486 4.15 30.67 -18.61
CA VAL A 486 3.26 31.54 -19.38
C VAL A 486 3.63 31.52 -20.87
N ASP A 487 4.92 31.50 -21.20
CA ASP A 487 5.35 31.37 -22.60
C ASP A 487 4.88 30.02 -23.20
N LEU A 488 5.03 28.92 -22.45
CA LEU A 488 4.50 27.60 -22.85
C LEU A 488 2.97 27.59 -23.00
N ALA A 489 2.25 28.33 -22.14
CA ALA A 489 0.80 28.43 -22.19
C ALA A 489 0.32 29.11 -23.49
N VAL A 490 1.01 30.18 -23.89
CA VAL A 490 0.70 30.92 -25.13
C VAL A 490 0.90 30.04 -26.37
N GLU A 491 1.92 29.18 -26.39
CA GLU A 491 2.14 28.24 -27.50
C GLU A 491 0.98 27.24 -27.67
N VAL A 492 0.27 26.92 -26.59
CA VAL A 492 -0.91 26.05 -26.60
C VAL A 492 -2.21 26.82 -26.90
N GLY A 493 -2.13 28.14 -27.07
CA GLY A 493 -3.26 29.00 -27.38
C GLY A 493 -4.00 29.57 -26.17
N LEU A 494 -3.39 29.52 -24.97
CA LEU A 494 -3.92 30.20 -23.80
C LEU A 494 -3.57 31.70 -23.83
N ASP A 495 -4.45 32.52 -23.24
CA ASP A 495 -4.20 33.95 -23.11
C ASP A 495 -3.07 34.22 -22.09
N ARG A 496 -2.13 35.09 -22.47
CA ARG A 496 -0.95 35.42 -21.67
C ARG A 496 -1.33 36.04 -20.33
N ASP A 497 -2.22 37.02 -20.34
CA ASP A 497 -2.55 37.79 -19.15
C ASP A 497 -3.39 36.94 -18.18
N GLU A 498 -4.34 36.16 -18.70
CA GLU A 498 -5.12 35.22 -17.89
C GLU A 498 -4.25 34.11 -17.28
N ALA A 499 -3.30 33.56 -18.05
CA ALA A 499 -2.36 32.55 -17.54
C ALA A 499 -1.47 33.13 -16.44
N THR A 500 -0.93 34.33 -16.66
CA THR A 500 -0.10 35.05 -15.67
C THR A 500 -0.89 35.25 -14.39
N GLU A 501 -2.09 35.82 -14.49
CA GLU A 501 -2.96 36.07 -13.33
C GLU A 501 -3.31 34.78 -12.58
N ALA A 502 -3.67 33.71 -13.30
CA ALA A 502 -4.03 32.43 -12.69
C ALA A 502 -2.87 31.82 -11.88
N LEU A 503 -1.64 31.92 -12.38
CA LEU A 503 -0.45 31.38 -11.71
C LEU A 503 0.03 32.27 -10.56
N GLU A 504 0.08 33.60 -10.73
CA GLU A 504 0.49 34.52 -9.67
C GLU A 504 -0.49 34.55 -8.49
N SER A 505 -1.79 34.37 -8.76
CA SER A 505 -2.82 34.32 -7.72
C SER A 505 -2.97 32.93 -7.07
N HIS A 506 -2.24 31.92 -7.55
CA HIS A 506 -2.39 30.52 -7.14
C HIS A 506 -3.84 30.03 -7.19
N ARG A 507 -4.56 30.40 -8.26
CA ARG A 507 -6.01 30.19 -8.38
C ARG A 507 -6.40 28.73 -8.31
N PHE A 508 -5.53 27.83 -8.81
CA PHE A 508 -5.81 26.41 -8.96
C PHE A 508 -5.07 25.52 -7.96
N LEU A 509 -4.31 26.10 -7.02
CA LEU A 509 -3.59 25.36 -5.99
C LEU A 509 -4.50 24.46 -5.14
N ALA A 510 -5.76 24.88 -4.93
CA ALA A 510 -6.74 24.06 -4.21
C ALA A 510 -7.11 22.79 -5.00
N ASP A 511 -7.21 22.89 -6.33
CA ASP A 511 -7.51 21.77 -7.21
C ASP A 511 -6.33 20.80 -7.30
N VAL A 512 -5.10 21.31 -7.39
CA VAL A 512 -3.87 20.51 -7.31
C VAL A 512 -3.84 19.68 -6.03
N LYS A 513 -4.12 20.32 -4.89
CA LYS A 513 -4.18 19.64 -3.58
C LYS A 513 -5.31 18.61 -3.51
N ALA A 514 -6.43 18.87 -4.18
CA ALA A 514 -7.55 17.93 -4.24
C ALA A 514 -7.18 16.67 -5.03
N ASP A 515 -6.52 16.82 -6.18
CA ASP A 515 -6.03 15.70 -6.99
C ASP A 515 -4.99 14.86 -6.23
N VAL A 516 -4.03 15.51 -5.56
CA VAL A 516 -3.02 14.82 -4.73
C VAL A 516 -3.68 14.08 -3.56
N ALA A 517 -4.66 14.69 -2.89
CA ALA A 517 -5.41 14.04 -1.82
C ALA A 517 -6.25 12.86 -2.34
N GLN A 518 -6.81 12.97 -3.54
CA GLN A 518 -7.53 11.88 -4.20
C GLN A 518 -6.59 10.73 -4.54
N ALA A 519 -5.39 11.02 -5.07
CA ALA A 519 -4.36 10.02 -5.32
C ALA A 519 -4.01 9.23 -4.05
N GLN A 520 -3.80 9.93 -2.94
CA GLN A 520 -3.55 9.32 -1.63
C GLN A 520 -4.74 8.48 -1.15
N ALA A 521 -5.96 8.95 -1.36
CA ALA A 521 -7.17 8.20 -1.01
C ALA A 521 -7.32 6.92 -1.84
N TYR A 522 -6.88 6.92 -3.10
CA TYR A 522 -6.83 5.75 -3.99
C TYR A 522 -5.61 4.85 -3.72
N GLY A 523 -4.72 5.23 -2.80
CA GLY A 523 -3.50 4.48 -2.50
C GLY A 523 -2.45 4.54 -3.61
N ILE A 524 -2.53 5.53 -4.50
CA ILE A 524 -1.57 5.79 -5.56
C ILE A 524 -0.28 6.31 -4.91
N ASN A 525 0.76 5.47 -4.91
CA ASN A 525 2.07 5.79 -4.32
C ASN A 525 3.16 6.01 -5.40
N GLY A 526 2.77 6.07 -6.66
CA GLY A 526 3.66 6.26 -7.80
C GLY A 526 2.87 6.48 -9.08
N VAL A 527 3.48 7.20 -10.02
CA VAL A 527 2.88 7.62 -11.29
C VAL A 527 3.74 7.17 -12.49
N PRO A 528 3.17 7.00 -13.69
CA PRO A 528 1.77 7.24 -14.04
C PRO A 528 0.82 6.20 -13.43
N PHE A 529 -0.40 6.61 -13.14
CA PHE A 529 -1.46 5.72 -12.69
C PHE A 529 -2.75 6.05 -13.45
N PHE A 530 -3.36 5.04 -14.05
CA PHE A 530 -4.54 5.18 -14.90
C PHE A 530 -5.73 4.55 -14.18
N VAL A 531 -6.86 5.24 -14.17
CA VAL A 531 -8.14 4.72 -13.69
C VAL A 531 -9.10 4.71 -14.87
N VAL A 532 -9.42 3.52 -15.37
CA VAL A 532 -10.34 3.32 -16.50
C VAL A 532 -11.75 3.13 -15.96
N ASP A 533 -12.67 3.97 -16.45
CA ASP A 533 -14.10 4.00 -16.12
C ASP A 533 -14.39 4.10 -14.61
N GLY A 534 -13.53 4.81 -13.87
CA GLY A 534 -13.64 4.95 -12.42
C GLY A 534 -13.53 3.62 -11.64
N LYS A 535 -13.12 2.52 -12.30
CA LYS A 535 -13.20 1.15 -11.78
C LYS A 535 -11.88 0.39 -11.84
N TYR A 536 -11.13 0.50 -12.93
CA TYR A 536 -9.93 -0.31 -13.16
C TYR A 536 -8.65 0.50 -13.02
N GLY A 537 -7.81 0.15 -12.05
CA GLY A 537 -6.51 0.79 -11.84
C GLY A 537 -5.38 0.09 -12.61
N ILE A 538 -4.61 0.84 -13.39
CA ILE A 538 -3.38 0.38 -14.05
C ILE A 538 -2.20 1.22 -13.52
N SER A 539 -1.22 0.55 -12.91
CA SER A 539 -0.07 1.22 -12.32
C SER A 539 1.15 1.15 -13.23
N GLY A 540 1.76 2.31 -13.51
CA GLY A 540 2.99 2.45 -14.27
C GLY A 540 2.81 2.47 -15.80
N ALA A 541 3.91 2.67 -16.50
CA ALA A 541 3.99 2.70 -17.96
C ALA A 541 3.95 1.29 -18.57
N GLN A 542 2.80 0.62 -18.44
CA GLN A 542 2.52 -0.70 -19.01
C GLN A 542 2.58 -0.67 -20.54
N ASP A 543 2.69 -1.84 -21.17
CA ASP A 543 2.74 -1.97 -22.64
C ASP A 543 1.38 -1.67 -23.28
N ALA A 544 1.40 -1.27 -24.56
CA ALA A 544 0.22 -0.82 -25.30
C ALA A 544 -0.89 -1.89 -25.33
N GLU A 545 -0.51 -3.17 -25.42
CA GLU A 545 -1.40 -4.33 -25.41
C GLU A 545 -2.15 -4.44 -24.08
N THR A 546 -1.52 -4.06 -22.96
CA THR A 546 -2.16 -4.06 -21.64
C THR A 546 -3.26 -3.00 -21.58
N PHE A 547 -3.00 -1.80 -22.12
CA PHE A 547 -4.01 -0.74 -22.21
C PHE A 547 -5.15 -1.11 -23.16
N ALA A 548 -4.83 -1.64 -24.35
CA ALA A 548 -5.84 -2.08 -25.31
C ALA A 548 -6.74 -3.20 -24.73
N GLY A 549 -6.13 -4.18 -24.05
CA GLY A 549 -6.88 -5.25 -23.38
C GLY A 549 -7.79 -4.75 -22.27
N ALA A 550 -7.32 -3.81 -21.44
CA ALA A 550 -8.14 -3.20 -20.39
C ALA A 550 -9.32 -2.42 -20.96
N LEU A 551 -9.11 -1.63 -22.02
CA LEU A 551 -10.18 -0.89 -22.69
C LEU A 551 -11.21 -1.84 -23.34
N ALA A 552 -10.74 -2.90 -24.02
CA ALA A 552 -11.61 -3.90 -24.61
C ALA A 552 -12.45 -4.64 -23.55
N GLN A 553 -11.86 -4.95 -22.40
CA GLN A 553 -12.58 -5.56 -21.29
C GLN A 553 -13.70 -4.63 -20.77
N VAL A 554 -13.40 -3.36 -20.53
CA VAL A 554 -14.39 -2.37 -20.08
C VAL A 554 -15.49 -2.17 -21.11
N ALA A 555 -15.14 -2.08 -22.39
CA ALA A 555 -16.13 -1.96 -23.47
C ALA A 555 -17.06 -3.18 -23.54
N GLY A 556 -16.52 -4.40 -23.41
CA GLY A 556 -17.31 -5.62 -23.36
C GLY A 556 -18.26 -5.69 -22.16
N GLU A 557 -17.81 -5.22 -20.99
CA GLU A 557 -18.64 -5.12 -19.78
C GLU A 557 -19.78 -4.11 -19.95
N ARG A 558 -19.50 -2.92 -20.53
CA ARG A 558 -20.51 -1.91 -20.82
C ARG A 558 -21.55 -2.38 -21.85
N ALA A 559 -21.14 -3.16 -22.85
CA ALA A 559 -22.04 -3.71 -23.85
C ALA A 559 -22.93 -4.85 -23.32
N SER A 560 -22.52 -5.49 -22.21
CA SER A 560 -23.25 -6.60 -21.58
C SER A 560 -24.16 -6.17 -20.43
N ALA A 561 -24.09 -4.89 -20.02
CA ALA A 561 -24.90 -4.26 -18.99
C ALA A 561 -26.11 -3.53 -19.60
#